data_AF-A0A843C3F4-F1
#
_entry.id   AF-A0A843C3F4-F1
#
_cell.length_a   1.000
_cell.length_b   1.000
_cell.length_c   1.000
_cell.angle_alpha   90.00
_cell.angle_beta   90.00
_cell.angle_gamma   90.00
#
_symmetry.space_group_name_H-M   'P 1'
#
loop_
_entity.id
_entity.type
_entity.pdbx_description
1 polymer ?
#
loop_
_entity_poly.entity_id
_entity_poly.type
_entity_poly.pdbx_seq_one_letter_code
_entity_poly.pdbx_strand_id
1 'polypeptide(L)'
;MSEEEEWVSTRWEKRSDLDTHTLGGVTIERHSSPFYEGERFSVRLDGSRRVLNIRGEWEFEPIPSNRDDEFYERCRFLSCEDAKNTLRKSERGESEKQ
;
A
#
# COMPACT_ATOMS: atom_id res chain seq x y z
N MET A 1 -27.92 14.75 26.71
CA MET A 1 -26.93 15.75 26.27
C MET A 1 -26.24 15.11 25.09
N SER A 2 -26.55 15.57 23.89
CA SER A 2 -26.15 14.93 22.64
C SER A 2 -24.67 15.22 22.39
N GLU A 3 -23.87 14.17 22.21
CA GLU A 3 -22.48 14.26 21.78
C GLU A 3 -22.47 14.79 20.35
N GLU A 4 -22.05 16.05 20.18
CA GLU A 4 -21.87 16.68 18.88
C GLU A 4 -20.67 16.00 18.19
N GLU A 5 -20.95 15.17 17.18
CA GLU A 5 -19.92 14.58 16.32
C GLU A 5 -19.23 15.70 15.53
N GLU A 6 -18.10 16.18 16.07
CA GLU A 6 -17.24 17.17 15.43
C GLU A 6 -16.65 16.57 14.13
N TRP A 7 -17.10 17.13 13.00
CA TRP A 7 -16.55 16.79 11.69
C TRP A 7 -15.08 17.22 11.61
N VAL A 8 -14.15 16.26 11.66
CA VAL A 8 -12.72 16.54 11.46
C VAL A 8 -12.43 16.68 9.97
N SER A 9 -12.10 17.90 9.53
CA SER A 9 -11.72 18.17 8.14
C SER A 9 -10.46 17.39 7.76
N THR A 10 -10.49 16.68 6.62
CA THR A 10 -9.31 16.05 6.01
C THR A 10 -8.24 17.10 5.74
N ARG A 11 -7.15 17.04 6.50
CA ARG A 11 -5.97 17.90 6.30
C ARG A 11 -5.33 17.54 4.96
N TRP A 12 -5.22 18.52 4.07
CA TRP A 12 -4.47 18.37 2.82
C TRP A 12 -2.97 18.41 3.13
N GLU A 13 -2.30 17.27 3.01
CA GLU A 13 -0.83 17.18 3.08
C GLU A 13 -0.22 17.48 1.71
N LYS A 14 0.91 18.21 1.68
CA LYS A 14 1.56 18.60 0.43
C LYS A 14 2.11 17.36 -0.28
N ARG A 15 1.98 17.35 -1.61
CA ARG A 15 2.46 16.27 -2.51
C ARG A 15 3.95 15.91 -2.33
N SER A 16 4.74 16.79 -1.73
CA SER A 16 6.17 16.61 -1.41
C SER A 16 6.41 15.64 -0.25
N ASP A 17 5.42 15.44 0.63
CA ASP A 17 5.50 14.52 1.77
C ASP A 17 5.12 13.08 1.36
N LEU A 18 4.61 12.88 0.14
CA LEU A 18 4.42 11.57 -0.46
C LEU A 18 5.72 11.17 -1.14
N ASP A 19 6.68 10.67 -0.35
CA ASP A 19 7.94 10.11 -0.85
C ASP A 19 7.63 8.85 -1.69
N THR A 20 7.29 9.10 -2.94
CA THR A 20 6.99 8.09 -3.94
C THR A 20 8.32 7.66 -4.52
N HIS A 21 8.90 6.62 -3.94
CA HIS A 21 10.08 5.99 -4.52
C HIS A 21 9.66 5.16 -5.73
N THR A 22 9.97 5.66 -6.94
CA THR A 22 9.88 4.89 -8.18
C THR A 22 11.19 4.13 -8.40
N LEU A 23 11.13 2.80 -8.33
CA LEU A 23 12.24 1.89 -8.57
C LEU A 23 11.81 0.93 -9.68
N GLY A 24 12.40 1.03 -10.87
CA GLY A 24 12.24 0.02 -11.93
C GLY A 24 10.80 -0.23 -12.39
N GLY A 25 9.93 0.80 -12.43
CA GLY A 25 8.52 0.64 -12.79
C GLY A 25 7.62 0.16 -11.64
N VAL A 26 8.13 0.20 -10.40
CA VAL A 26 7.36 -0.06 -9.18
C VAL A 26 7.30 1.20 -8.33
N THR A 27 6.13 1.47 -7.78
CA THR A 27 5.78 2.66 -7.00
C THR A 27 5.40 2.23 -5.60
N ILE A 28 6.14 2.70 -4.60
CA ILE A 28 5.77 2.53 -3.19
C ILE A 28 4.97 3.76 -2.76
N GLU A 29 3.71 3.55 -2.39
CA GLU A 29 2.83 4.61 -1.92
C GLU A 29 2.58 4.48 -0.43
N ARG A 30 2.61 5.62 0.26
CA ARG A 30 2.22 5.75 1.65
C ARG A 30 0.75 6.13 1.74
N HIS A 31 0.01 5.42 2.58
CA HIS A 31 -1.41 5.62 2.83
C HIS A 31 -1.65 5.91 4.31
N SER A 32 -2.47 6.94 4.56
CA SER A 32 -3.09 7.22 5.85
C SER A 32 -4.60 7.20 5.63
N SER A 33 -5.32 6.37 6.38
CA SER A 33 -6.73 6.07 6.11
C SER A 33 -7.47 5.87 7.42
N PRO A 34 -8.73 6.33 7.55
CA PRO A 34 -9.53 6.08 8.75
C PRO A 34 -9.89 4.60 8.95
N PHE A 35 -9.70 3.76 7.91
CA PHE A 35 -9.98 2.32 7.97
C PHE A 35 -8.94 1.49 8.72
N TYR A 36 -7.79 2.06 9.10
CA TYR A 36 -6.77 1.38 9.90
C TYR A 36 -5.96 2.36 10.72
N GLU A 37 -5.47 1.93 11.88
CA GLU A 37 -4.63 2.76 12.73
C GLU A 37 -3.20 2.85 12.17
N GLY A 38 -2.72 4.08 11.96
CA GLY A 38 -1.35 4.37 11.57
C GLY A 38 -1.10 4.44 10.06
N GLU A 39 0.18 4.63 9.71
CA GLU A 39 0.64 4.72 8.33
C GLU A 39 0.84 3.33 7.73
N ARG A 40 0.42 3.16 6.48
CA ARG A 40 0.58 1.91 5.74
C ARG A 40 1.25 2.16 4.40
N PHE A 41 1.96 1.16 3.90
CA PHE A 41 2.68 1.23 2.63
C PHE A 41 2.13 0.20 1.66
N SER A 42 1.92 0.58 0.40
CA SER A 42 1.56 -0.34 -0.68
C SER A 42 2.59 -0.28 -1.78
N VAL A 43 2.91 -1.43 -2.36
CA VAL A 43 3.79 -1.51 -3.52
C VAL A 43 2.93 -1.78 -4.75
N ARG A 44 3.02 -0.92 -5.76
CA ARG A 44 2.26 -1.01 -7.01
C ARG A 44 3.18 -1.11 -8.21
N LEU A 45 2.76 -1.87 -9.21
CA LEU A 45 3.43 -1.86 -10.49
C LEU A 45 2.89 -0.69 -11.33
N ASP A 46 3.77 0.20 -11.76
CA ASP A 46 3.42 1.37 -12.57
C ASP A 46 2.73 0.93 -13.87
N GLY A 47 1.65 1.64 -14.24
CA GLY A 47 0.83 1.28 -15.39
C GLY A 47 -0.04 0.01 -15.22
N SER A 48 0.00 -0.66 -14.06
CA SER A 48 -0.77 -1.87 -13.77
C SER A 48 -1.64 -1.71 -12.53
N ARG A 49 -2.83 -2.31 -12.55
CA ARG A 49 -3.72 -2.39 -11.37
C ARG A 49 -3.31 -3.53 -10.44
N ARG A 50 -1.99 -3.77 -10.30
CA ARG A 50 -1.43 -4.86 -9.50
C ARG A 50 -0.70 -4.29 -8.28
N VAL A 51 -0.93 -4.92 -7.14
CA VAL A 51 -0.29 -4.62 -5.86
C VAL A 51 0.51 -5.82 -5.41
N LEU A 52 1.62 -5.58 -4.73
CA LEU A 52 2.41 -6.64 -4.13
C LEU A 52 1.79 -7.03 -2.78
N ASN A 53 1.57 -8.32 -2.59
CA ASN A 53 1.16 -8.85 -1.30
C ASN A 53 2.38 -9.19 -0.42
N ILE A 54 2.15 -9.48 0.87
CA ILE A 54 3.18 -9.92 1.82
C ILE A 54 3.89 -11.22 1.44
N ARG A 55 3.31 -12.01 0.51
CA ARG A 55 3.89 -13.24 -0.02
C ARG A 55 4.88 -12.97 -1.15
N GLY A 56 5.00 -11.72 -1.63
CA GLY A 56 5.81 -11.36 -2.77
C GLY A 56 5.17 -11.70 -4.12
N GLU A 57 3.86 -11.92 -4.16
CA GLU A 57 3.10 -12.18 -5.38
C GLU A 57 2.35 -10.91 -5.80
N TRP A 58 2.26 -10.68 -7.11
CA TRP A 58 1.53 -9.55 -7.68
C TRP A 58 0.06 -9.91 -7.85
N GLU A 59 -0.80 -9.32 -7.02
CA GLU A 59 -2.24 -9.54 -7.04
C GLU A 59 -2.97 -8.35 -7.68
N PHE A 60 -4.10 -8.62 -8.33
CA PHE A 60 -4.93 -7.55 -8.89
C PHE A 60 -5.63 -6.79 -7.77
N GLU A 61 -5.53 -5.46 -7.77
CA GLU A 61 -6.19 -4.66 -6.77
C GLU A 61 -7.70 -4.55 -7.06
N PRO A 62 -8.57 -5.04 -6.16
CA PRO A 62 -10.00 -4.89 -6.31
C PRO A 62 -10.41 -3.41 -6.29
N ILE A 63 -11.60 -3.13 -6.83
CA ILE A 63 -12.19 -1.80 -6.75
C ILE A 63 -12.29 -1.35 -5.29
N PRO A 64 -12.18 -0.03 -4.99
CA PRO A 64 -12.11 0.46 -3.60
C PRO A 64 -13.25 -0.03 -2.70
N SER A 65 -14.47 -0.15 -3.24
CA SER A 65 -15.64 -0.61 -2.51
C SER A 65 -15.64 -2.11 -2.16
N ASN A 66 -14.74 -2.88 -2.77
CA ASN A 66 -14.64 -4.33 -2.61
C ASN A 66 -13.31 -4.72 -1.94
N ARG A 67 -12.64 -3.76 -1.29
CA ARG A 67 -11.45 -3.99 -0.47
C ARG A 67 -11.90 -4.30 0.95
N ASP A 68 -11.57 -5.50 1.38
CA ASP A 68 -11.79 -6.01 2.74
C ASP A 68 -10.54 -5.86 3.61
N ASP A 69 -10.72 -6.06 4.93
CA ASP A 69 -9.62 -5.99 5.91
C ASP A 69 -8.50 -6.97 5.57
N GLU A 70 -8.83 -8.17 5.06
CA GLU A 70 -7.84 -9.18 4.65
C GLU A 70 -7.01 -8.68 3.45
N PHE A 71 -7.60 -7.95 2.50
CA PHE A 71 -6.84 -7.27 1.45
C PHE A 71 -5.86 -6.24 2.02
N TYR A 72 -6.31 -5.42 2.99
CA TYR A 72 -5.44 -4.45 3.62
C TYR A 72 -4.29 -5.13 4.36
N GLU A 73 -4.55 -6.16 5.16
CA GLU A 73 -3.49 -6.89 5.88
C GLU A 73 -2.49 -7.56 4.93
N ARG A 74 -2.95 -8.08 3.79
CA ARG A 74 -2.09 -8.74 2.80
C ARG A 74 -1.29 -7.77 1.93
N CYS A 75 -1.84 -6.62 1.55
CA CYS A 75 -1.27 -5.72 0.56
C CYS A 75 -0.89 -4.34 1.11
N ARG A 76 -1.00 -4.12 2.44
CA ARG A 76 -0.60 -2.89 3.13
C ARG A 76 0.39 -3.20 4.25
N PHE A 77 1.66 -3.00 3.92
CA PHE A 77 2.78 -3.17 4.83
C PHE A 77 2.73 -2.12 5.94
N LEU A 78 3.16 -2.53 7.13
CA LEU A 78 3.32 -1.64 8.29
C LEU A 78 4.52 -0.71 8.14
N SER A 79 5.52 -1.12 7.35
CA SER A 79 6.75 -0.36 7.16
C SER A 79 7.16 -0.30 5.69
N CYS A 80 7.84 0.79 5.32
CA CYS A 80 8.47 0.92 3.99
C CYS A 80 9.59 -0.11 3.78
N GLU A 81 10.27 -0.53 4.85
CA GLU A 81 11.32 -1.55 4.79
C GLU A 81 10.75 -2.93 4.44
N ASP A 82 9.62 -3.33 5.03
CA ASP A 82 8.94 -4.58 4.69
C ASP A 82 8.48 -4.60 3.23
N ALA A 83 7.94 -3.47 2.76
CA ALA A 83 7.55 -3.29 1.37
C ALA A 83 8.75 -3.47 0.42
N LYS A 84 9.89 -2.82 0.72
CA LYS A 84 11.14 -2.95 -0.06
C LYS A 84 11.72 -4.36 0.00
N ASN A 85 11.72 -5.01 1.16
CA ASN A 85 12.22 -6.37 1.32
C ASN A 85 11.36 -7.38 0.54
N THR A 86 10.04 -7.20 0.56
CA THR A 86 9.11 -8.08 -0.17
C THR A 86 9.24 -7.89 -1.67
N LEU A 87 9.43 -6.65 -2.14
CA LEU A 87 9.74 -6.38 -3.55
C LEU A 87 11.03 -7.07 -4.00
N ARG A 88 12.12 -6.95 -3.22
CA ARG A 88 13.37 -7.66 -3.51
C ARG A 88 13.21 -9.17 -3.52
N LYS A 89 12.35 -9.71 -2.64
CA LYS A 89 12.01 -11.13 -2.63
C LYS A 89 11.24 -11.54 -3.88
N SER A 90 10.29 -10.72 -4.36
CA SER A 90 9.56 -11.04 -5.58
C SER A 90 10.50 -11.07 -6.80
N GLU A 91 11.39 -10.09 -6.92
CA GLU A 91 12.40 -10.06 -7.99
C GLU A 91 13.37 -11.25 -7.94
N ARG A 92 13.74 -11.71 -6.72
CA ARG A 92 14.59 -12.89 -6.52
C ARG A 92 13.85 -14.20 -6.75
N GLY A 93 12.56 -14.28 -6.39
CA GLY A 93 11.72 -15.46 -6.58
C GLY A 93 11.46 -15.80 -8.04
N GLU A 94 11.60 -14.83 -8.95
CA GLU A 94 11.61 -15.08 -10.40
C GLU A 94 12.86 -15.84 -10.87
N SER A 95 13.92 -15.94 -10.04
CA SER A 95 15.15 -16.69 -10.36
C SER A 95 15.10 -18.19 -10.02
N GLU A 96 14.02 -18.69 -9.40
CA GLU A 96 13.85 -20.11 -9.02
C GLU A 96 12.86 -20.88 -9.92
N LYS A 97 12.58 -20.39 -11.13
CA LYS A 97 11.91 -21.16 -12.19
C LYS A 97 12.76 -21.17 -13.46
N GLN A 98 13.83 -21.98 -13.45
CA GLN A 98 14.54 -22.40 -14.66
C GLN A 98 14.55 -23.92 -14.77
#